data_AF-A0A396M3A7-F1
#
_entry.id   AF-A0A396M3A7-F1
#
_cell.length_a   1.000
_cell.length_b   1.000
_cell.length_c   1.000
_cell.angle_alpha   90.00
_cell.angle_beta   90.00
_cell.angle_gamma   90.00
#
_symmetry.space_group_name_H-M   'P 1'
#
loop_
_entity.id
_entity.type
_entity.pdbx_description
1 polymer ?
#
loop_
_entity_poly.entity_id
_entity_poly.type
_entity_poly.pdbx_seq_one_letter_code
_entity_poly.pdbx_strand_id
1 'polypeptide(L)'
;MLIALLPFAVYQVVRRGFLLRILGICAIGIFLTGLVLSKSRAGLIAAGAIGAICLLRYTYKSFASLSEKIKWLVSVFISACIIGGGISLYFYKKDSADGRLLIWKSSWDMVTDKPFFGHGANAFQPNYMLYQAAYFEKNPNSRFGNLADNVRAPFNEYLGFLIQFGVTGILLLSVLLFFTFRKSLIIITEDKQMAVLSLLGIGILGLFSYPLSYAVVLIMVSLNLFLITRSQGQDILKGTVPVWLLLAIFLPAVYYASVDSMRKVRSEKVWSRLKKQYFIQGVSEQMLTRYRDLYLIEQFDDPEFLYNYGAILNKSGQYQQSNQVLRDCERQLNDCDVQVLQADNYYNVGDYIQAEQCARLASRMCPNRFTPLYQLVLIYDKTGRRVKALQLSDEILRKPMKVRNTEVYKIILKLNAFIQQNE
;
A
#
# COMPACT_ATOMS: atom_id res chain seq x y z
N MET A 1 -0.22 3.91 -13.25
CA MET A 1 -1.10 3.55 -14.38
C MET A 1 -0.68 4.24 -15.68
N LEU A 2 -0.73 5.58 -15.79
CA LEU A 2 -0.47 6.28 -17.06
C LEU A 2 0.95 6.06 -17.64
N ILE A 3 1.93 5.71 -16.80
CA ILE A 3 3.32 5.42 -17.23
C ILE A 3 3.42 4.24 -18.19
N ALA A 4 2.55 3.24 -18.02
CA ALA A 4 2.54 2.06 -18.86
C ALA A 4 2.16 2.39 -20.32
N LEU A 5 1.44 3.49 -20.54
CA LEU A 5 0.99 3.93 -21.86
C LEU A 5 2.01 4.86 -22.55
N LEU A 6 2.97 5.41 -21.80
CA LEU A 6 3.92 6.40 -22.31
C LEU A 6 4.74 5.90 -23.51
N PRO A 7 5.31 4.67 -23.53
CA PRO A 7 6.05 4.18 -24.69
C PRO A 7 5.19 4.14 -25.97
N PHE A 8 3.94 3.66 -25.84
CA PHE A 8 3.01 3.57 -26.96
C PHE A 8 2.58 4.95 -27.47
N ALA A 9 2.36 5.91 -26.57
CA ALA A 9 1.99 7.27 -26.94
C ALA A 9 3.14 7.98 -27.68
N VAL A 10 4.38 7.88 -27.19
CA VAL A 10 5.57 8.42 -27.86
C VAL A 10 5.73 7.80 -29.25
N TYR A 11 5.52 6.50 -29.38
CA TYR A 11 5.61 5.81 -30.66
C TYR A 11 4.60 6.34 -31.70
N GLN A 12 3.35 6.56 -31.29
CA GLN A 12 2.30 7.07 -32.18
C GLN A 12 2.64 8.46 -32.75
N VAL A 13 3.32 9.31 -31.97
CA VAL A 13 3.76 10.65 -32.41
C VAL A 13 4.84 10.57 -33.49
N VAL A 14 5.80 9.66 -33.35
CA VAL A 14 6.98 9.63 -34.22
C VAL A 14 6.71 8.98 -35.57
N ARG A 15 5.85 7.94 -35.65
CA ARG A 15 5.84 7.04 -36.84
C ARG A 15 4.48 6.77 -37.52
N ARG A 16 3.39 7.43 -37.11
CA ARG A 16 2.06 7.15 -37.70
C ARG A 16 1.36 8.39 -38.28
N GLY A 17 0.32 8.14 -39.08
CA GLY A 17 -0.44 9.17 -39.80
C GLY A 17 -1.07 10.24 -38.89
N PHE A 18 -1.50 11.35 -39.48
CA PHE A 18 -1.92 12.59 -38.79
C PHE A 18 -2.83 12.38 -37.57
N LEU A 19 -3.89 11.56 -37.71
CA LEU A 19 -4.83 11.27 -36.61
C LEU A 19 -4.18 10.55 -35.42
N LEU A 20 -3.31 9.57 -35.67
CA LEU A 20 -2.60 8.84 -34.61
C LEU A 20 -1.54 9.70 -33.93
N ARG A 21 -0.92 10.63 -34.68
CA ARG A 21 -0.02 11.63 -34.10
C ARG A 21 -0.75 12.57 -33.14
N ILE A 22 -1.95 13.05 -33.51
CA ILE A 22 -2.79 13.87 -32.61
C ILE A 22 -3.16 13.09 -31.35
N LEU A 23 -3.63 11.85 -31.50
CA LEU A 23 -3.98 11.00 -30.35
C LEU A 23 -2.78 10.75 -29.42
N GLY A 24 -1.59 10.52 -29.98
CA GLY A 24 -0.36 10.38 -29.21
C GLY A 24 0.00 11.65 -28.44
N ILE A 25 -0.12 12.83 -29.06
CA ILE A 25 0.12 14.13 -28.40
C ILE A 25 -0.87 14.35 -27.25
N CYS A 26 -2.16 14.10 -27.49
CA CYS A 26 -3.19 14.20 -26.46
C CYS A 26 -2.91 13.25 -25.29
N ALA A 27 -2.53 12.01 -25.56
CA ALA A 27 -2.19 11.02 -24.53
C ALA A 27 -0.98 11.45 -23.68
N ILE A 28 0.07 12.01 -24.32
CA ILE A 28 1.23 12.57 -23.60
C ILE A 28 0.81 13.79 -22.76
N GLY A 29 -0.05 14.67 -23.29
CA GLY A 29 -0.58 15.81 -22.55
C GLY A 29 -1.34 15.40 -21.28
N ILE A 30 -2.24 14.41 -21.40
CA ILE A 30 -2.97 13.83 -20.26
C ILE A 30 -2.00 13.20 -19.26
N PHE A 31 -0.99 12.47 -19.72
CA PHE A 31 0.05 11.88 -18.87
C PHE A 31 0.80 12.95 -18.06
N LEU A 32 1.30 14.00 -18.72
CA LEU A 32 2.06 15.07 -18.07
C LEU A 32 1.19 15.83 -17.07
N THR A 33 -0.06 16.10 -17.42
CA THR A 33 -1.03 16.76 -16.53
C THR A 33 -1.28 15.92 -15.29
N GLY A 34 -1.57 14.63 -15.46
CA GLY A 34 -1.75 13.70 -14.34
C GLY A 34 -0.51 13.58 -13.47
N LEU A 35 0.69 13.62 -14.07
CA LEU A 35 1.95 13.56 -13.35
C LEU A 35 2.18 14.81 -12.49
N VAL A 36 1.95 16.02 -13.04
CA VAL A 36 2.06 17.29 -12.31
C VAL A 36 1.05 17.35 -11.16
N LEU A 37 -0.22 16.99 -11.42
CA LEU A 37 -1.27 16.99 -10.42
C LEU A 37 -1.04 15.95 -9.33
N SER A 38 -0.53 14.76 -9.68
CA SER A 38 -0.28 13.69 -8.71
C SER A 38 0.86 13.98 -7.74
N LYS A 39 1.79 14.89 -8.09
CA LYS A 39 3.05 15.15 -7.37
C LYS A 39 3.79 13.85 -7.00
N SER A 40 3.69 12.83 -7.86
CA SER A 40 4.21 11.48 -7.61
C SER A 40 5.70 11.40 -7.95
N ARG A 41 6.55 11.28 -6.93
CA ARG A 41 8.01 11.09 -7.08
C ARG A 41 8.36 9.85 -7.89
N ALA A 42 7.66 8.75 -7.61
CA ALA A 42 7.84 7.49 -8.34
C ALA A 42 7.41 7.62 -9.82
N GLY A 43 6.35 8.40 -10.07
CA GLY A 43 5.91 8.74 -11.43
C GLY A 43 6.96 9.56 -12.18
N LEU A 44 7.58 10.56 -11.54
CA LEU A 44 8.67 11.33 -12.15
C LEU A 44 9.88 10.46 -12.51
N ILE A 45 10.31 9.59 -11.58
CA ILE A 45 11.46 8.70 -11.79
C ILE A 45 11.20 7.73 -12.95
N ALA A 46 10.03 7.07 -12.96
CA ALA A 46 9.68 6.12 -14.02
C ALA A 46 9.50 6.83 -15.38
N ALA A 47 8.91 8.02 -15.42
CA ALA A 47 8.76 8.81 -16.65
C ALA A 47 10.13 9.23 -17.22
N GLY A 48 11.02 9.73 -16.35
CA GLY A 48 12.38 10.11 -16.72
C GLY A 48 13.19 8.94 -17.25
N ALA A 49 13.11 7.77 -16.60
CA ALA A 49 13.80 6.56 -17.05
C ALA A 49 13.30 6.10 -18.43
N ILE A 50 11.99 6.00 -18.63
CA ILE A 50 11.41 5.60 -19.92
C ILE A 50 11.75 6.64 -21.00
N GLY A 51 11.61 7.93 -20.69
CA GLY A 51 11.94 9.02 -21.60
C GLY A 51 13.41 8.98 -22.03
N ALA A 52 14.33 8.76 -21.10
CA ALA A 52 15.76 8.62 -21.38
C ALA A 52 16.05 7.42 -22.29
N ILE A 53 15.44 6.26 -22.04
CA ILE A 53 15.61 5.07 -22.89
C ILE A 53 15.07 5.32 -24.30
N CYS A 54 13.90 5.95 -24.43
CA CYS A 54 13.34 6.33 -25.73
C CYS A 54 14.26 7.33 -26.46
N LEU A 55 14.75 8.37 -25.79
CA LEU A 55 15.65 9.36 -26.38
C LEU A 55 16.96 8.73 -26.84
N LEU A 56 17.62 7.95 -25.97
CA LEU A 56 18.85 7.22 -26.29
C LEU A 56 18.66 6.35 -27.52
N ARG A 57 17.51 5.69 -27.68
CA ARG A 57 17.21 4.87 -28.86
C ARG A 57 17.15 5.70 -30.15
N TYR A 58 16.51 6.87 -30.12
CA TYR A 58 16.39 7.72 -31.31
C TYR A 58 17.70 8.44 -31.65
N THR A 59 18.51 8.77 -30.65
CA THR A 59 19.77 9.48 -30.83
C THR A 59 21.00 8.56 -30.88
N TYR A 60 20.83 7.24 -30.68
CA TYR A 60 21.93 6.27 -30.54
C TYR A 60 22.97 6.37 -31.66
N LYS A 61 22.54 6.49 -32.93
CA LYS A 61 23.48 6.60 -34.06
C LYS A 61 24.34 7.86 -33.99
N SER A 62 23.74 8.98 -33.58
CA SER A 62 24.44 10.25 -33.37
C SER A 62 25.31 10.19 -32.11
N PHE A 63 24.86 9.50 -31.05
CA PHE A 63 25.60 9.29 -29.81
C PHE A 63 26.83 8.36 -30.01
N ALA A 64 26.68 7.33 -30.84
CA ALA A 64 27.74 6.37 -31.15
C ALA A 64 28.90 7.01 -31.90
N SER A 65 28.64 8.07 -32.69
CA SER A 65 29.66 8.84 -33.42
C SER A 65 30.46 9.84 -32.57
N LEU A 66 30.14 10.02 -31.28
CA LEU A 66 30.96 10.86 -30.40
C LEU A 66 32.26 10.16 -29.97
N SER A 67 33.25 10.96 -29.58
CA SER A 67 34.50 10.44 -29.00
C SER A 67 34.28 9.82 -27.62
N GLU A 68 35.11 8.84 -27.25
CA GLU A 68 35.01 8.14 -25.95
C GLU A 68 35.08 9.08 -24.75
N LYS A 69 35.86 10.18 -24.85
CA LYS A 69 35.91 11.23 -23.82
C LYS A 69 34.55 11.91 -23.62
N ILE A 70 33.84 12.22 -24.70
CA ILE A 70 32.54 12.88 -24.61
C ILE A 70 31.48 11.89 -24.11
N LYS A 71 31.52 10.62 -24.53
CA LYS A 71 30.62 9.57 -24.00
C LYS A 71 30.78 9.41 -22.48
N TRP A 72 32.02 9.39 -21.99
CA TRP A 72 32.31 9.35 -20.55
C TRP A 72 31.78 10.58 -19.83
N LEU A 73 32.03 11.80 -20.33
CA LEU A 73 31.53 13.04 -19.74
C LEU A 73 29.99 13.08 -19.67
N VAL A 74 29.31 12.66 -20.74
CA VAL A 74 27.84 12.57 -20.78
C VAL A 74 27.33 11.53 -19.78
N SER A 75 27.99 10.38 -19.66
CA SER A 75 27.63 9.34 -18.68
C SER A 75 27.78 9.84 -17.23
N VAL A 76 28.88 10.54 -16.93
CA VAL A 76 29.12 11.16 -15.62
C VAL A 76 28.06 12.23 -15.34
N PHE A 77 27.75 13.10 -16.31
CA PHE A 77 26.73 14.14 -16.17
C PHE A 77 25.34 13.55 -15.91
N ILE A 78 24.92 12.54 -16.69
CA ILE A 78 23.64 11.84 -16.48
C ILE A 78 23.61 11.19 -15.08
N SER A 79 24.69 10.53 -14.67
CA SER A 79 24.78 9.91 -13.35
C SER A 79 24.67 10.94 -12.24
N ALA A 80 25.35 12.08 -12.37
CA ALA A 80 25.25 13.21 -11.44
C ALA A 80 23.83 13.79 -11.39
N CYS A 81 23.15 13.94 -12.53
CA CYS A 81 21.76 14.39 -12.58
C CYS A 81 20.79 13.38 -11.92
N ILE A 82 20.99 12.08 -12.11
CA ILE A 82 20.18 11.03 -11.48
C ILE A 82 20.37 11.05 -9.96
N ILE A 83 21.62 11.10 -9.49
CA ILE A 83 21.95 11.13 -8.06
C ILE A 83 21.44 12.43 -7.43
N GLY A 84 21.75 13.58 -8.01
CA GLY A 84 21.31 14.90 -7.53
C GLY A 84 19.79 15.05 -7.55
N GLY A 85 19.12 14.55 -8.60
CA GLY A 85 17.67 14.51 -8.70
C GLY A 85 17.05 13.59 -7.65
N GLY A 86 17.62 12.41 -7.41
CA GLY A 86 17.20 11.48 -6.38
C GLY A 86 17.30 12.07 -4.96
N ILE A 87 18.44 12.69 -4.65
CA ILE A 87 18.68 13.39 -3.39
C ILE A 87 17.66 14.53 -3.21
N SER A 88 17.46 15.35 -4.25
CA SER A 88 16.51 16.46 -4.22
C SER A 88 15.07 15.97 -3.98
N LEU A 89 14.65 14.88 -4.65
CA LEU A 89 13.33 14.27 -4.47
C LEU A 89 13.15 13.64 -3.08
N TYR A 90 14.23 13.13 -2.48
CA TYR A 90 14.20 12.64 -1.09
C TYR A 90 13.94 13.80 -0.13
N PHE A 91 14.73 14.87 -0.19
CA PHE A 91 14.59 16.03 0.70
C PHE A 91 13.29 16.82 0.49
N TYR A 92 12.75 16.85 -0.74
CA TYR A 92 11.46 17.51 -1.02
C TYR A 92 10.27 16.94 -0.19
N LYS A 93 10.33 15.65 0.17
CA LYS A 93 9.30 14.99 1.00
C LYS A 93 9.97 13.97 1.94
N LYS A 94 10.82 14.47 2.83
CA LYS A 94 11.64 13.65 3.74
C LYS A 94 10.79 12.74 4.65
N ASP A 95 9.80 13.28 5.36
CA ASP A 95 8.95 12.51 6.28
C ASP A 95 8.23 11.33 5.60
N SER A 96 7.79 11.53 4.35
CA SER A 96 7.17 10.46 3.57
C SER A 96 8.18 9.38 3.15
N ALA A 97 9.44 9.74 2.88
CA ALA A 97 10.48 8.77 2.59
C ALA A 97 10.90 8.01 3.86
N ASP A 98 11.09 8.71 4.98
CA ASP A 98 11.45 8.10 6.27
C ASP A 98 10.33 7.18 6.79
N GLY A 99 9.06 7.54 6.59
CA GLY A 99 7.94 6.65 6.88
C GLY A 99 7.97 5.36 6.06
N ARG A 100 8.37 5.42 4.79
CA ARG A 100 8.55 4.21 3.96
C ARG A 100 9.73 3.36 4.41
N LEU A 101 10.81 3.99 4.89
CA LEU A 101 11.94 3.25 5.48
C LEU A 101 11.51 2.46 6.71
N LEU A 102 10.69 3.04 7.59
CA LEU A 102 10.07 2.29 8.70
C LEU A 102 9.26 1.11 8.17
N ILE A 103 8.40 1.35 7.17
CA ILE A 103 7.56 0.31 6.58
C ILE A 103 8.39 -0.83 6.03
N TRP A 104 9.44 -0.53 5.28
CA TRP A 104 10.32 -1.52 4.69
C TRP A 104 11.12 -2.29 5.75
N LYS A 105 11.53 -1.62 6.83
CA LYS A 105 12.21 -2.26 7.95
C LYS A 105 11.33 -3.30 8.63
N SER A 106 10.12 -2.93 9.04
CA SER A 106 9.17 -3.88 9.67
C SER A 106 8.70 -4.96 8.69
N SER A 107 8.55 -4.61 7.41
CA SER A 107 8.26 -5.56 6.33
C SER A 107 9.37 -6.59 6.13
N TRP A 108 10.64 -6.18 6.30
CA TRP A 108 11.77 -7.08 6.21
C TRP A 108 11.77 -8.09 7.36
N ASP A 109 11.38 -7.67 8.56
CA ASP A 109 11.21 -8.59 9.68
C ASP A 109 10.17 -9.69 9.35
N MET A 110 9.07 -9.33 8.67
CA MET A 110 8.09 -10.32 8.16
C MET A 110 8.72 -11.32 7.20
N VAL A 111 9.57 -10.85 6.27
CA VAL A 111 10.27 -11.71 5.31
C VAL A 111 11.20 -12.68 6.05
N THR A 112 11.94 -12.18 7.05
CA THR A 112 12.87 -13.03 7.81
C THR A 112 12.16 -14.08 8.66
N ASP A 113 10.92 -13.83 9.08
CA ASP A 113 10.12 -14.80 9.84
C ASP A 113 9.67 -15.99 8.97
N LYS A 114 9.29 -15.75 7.71
CA LYS A 114 8.88 -16.80 6.75
C LYS A 114 9.52 -16.63 5.37
N PRO A 115 10.84 -16.87 5.23
CA PRO A 115 11.58 -16.50 4.02
C PRO A 115 11.24 -17.36 2.79
N PHE A 116 10.93 -18.64 2.97
CA PHE A 116 10.79 -19.56 1.83
C PHE A 116 9.42 -19.49 1.15
N PHE A 117 8.34 -19.63 1.93
CA PHE A 117 6.97 -19.70 1.41
C PHE A 117 6.14 -18.44 1.71
N GLY A 118 6.68 -17.48 2.45
CA GLY A 118 5.96 -16.28 2.86
C GLY A 118 4.85 -16.55 3.88
N HIS A 119 4.01 -15.54 4.08
CA HIS A 119 2.88 -15.56 5.02
C HIS A 119 1.54 -15.90 4.34
N GLY A 120 1.53 -16.11 3.03
CA GLY A 120 0.32 -16.35 2.25
C GLY A 120 -0.27 -15.08 1.61
N ALA A 121 -1.27 -15.27 0.76
CA ALA A 121 -1.94 -14.17 0.07
C ALA A 121 -2.63 -13.21 1.06
N ASN A 122 -2.59 -11.91 0.77
CA ASN A 122 -3.17 -10.85 1.61
C ASN A 122 -2.64 -10.76 3.06
N ALA A 123 -1.54 -11.43 3.38
CA ALA A 123 -1.01 -11.50 4.74
C ALA A 123 -0.46 -10.17 5.29
N PHE A 124 -0.31 -9.13 4.47
CA PHE A 124 0.27 -7.86 4.90
C PHE A 124 -0.62 -7.12 5.92
N GLN A 125 -1.89 -6.88 5.57
CA GLN A 125 -2.82 -6.10 6.41
C GLN A 125 -3.15 -6.71 7.78
N PRO A 126 -3.34 -8.04 7.94
CA PRO A 126 -3.60 -8.62 9.25
C PRO A 126 -2.35 -8.74 10.14
N ASN A 127 -1.14 -8.71 9.57
CA ASN A 127 0.08 -9.01 10.32
C ASN A 127 1.04 -7.81 10.49
N TYR A 128 1.15 -6.92 9.51
CA TYR A 128 2.21 -5.89 9.46
C TYR A 128 2.28 -5.03 10.74
N MET A 129 1.13 -4.62 11.27
CA MET A 129 1.11 -3.74 12.44
C MET A 129 1.63 -4.44 13.70
N LEU A 130 1.56 -5.77 13.79
CA LEU A 130 2.19 -6.56 14.87
C LEU A 130 3.71 -6.46 14.81
N TYR A 131 4.29 -6.52 13.61
CA TYR A 131 5.74 -6.35 13.40
C TYR A 131 6.18 -4.91 13.70
N GLN A 132 5.38 -3.92 13.29
CA GLN A 132 5.63 -2.52 13.65
C GLN A 132 5.58 -2.33 15.17
N ALA A 133 4.64 -2.96 15.86
CA ALA A 133 4.56 -2.93 17.32
C ALA A 133 5.77 -3.58 18.00
N ALA A 134 6.22 -4.74 17.52
CA ALA A 134 7.41 -5.40 18.03
C ALA A 134 8.69 -4.55 17.80
N TYR A 135 8.76 -3.83 16.68
CA TYR A 135 9.85 -2.89 16.41
C TYR A 135 9.92 -1.78 17.47
N PHE A 136 8.78 -1.15 17.80
CA PHE A 136 8.72 -0.08 18.79
C PHE A 136 8.82 -0.57 20.23
N GLU A 137 8.44 -1.82 20.52
CA GLU A 137 8.72 -2.45 21.80
C GLU A 137 10.23 -2.59 22.04
N LYS A 138 10.99 -2.99 21.02
CA LYS A 138 12.46 -3.07 21.09
C LYS A 138 13.15 -1.71 20.99
N ASN A 139 12.50 -0.71 20.36
CA ASN A 139 13.07 0.61 20.10
C ASN A 139 12.11 1.75 20.51
N PRO A 140 11.79 1.93 21.82
CA PRO A 140 10.79 2.90 22.25
C PRO A 140 11.10 4.35 21.85
N ASN A 141 12.38 4.73 21.86
CA ASN A 141 12.86 6.09 21.55
C ASN A 141 13.25 6.27 20.07
N SER A 142 12.76 5.38 19.18
CA SER A 142 13.05 5.45 17.75
C SER A 142 12.54 6.76 17.14
N ARG A 143 13.39 7.42 16.33
CA ARG A 143 13.00 8.62 15.54
C ARG A 143 11.77 8.40 14.66
N PHE A 144 11.49 7.15 14.30
CA PHE A 144 10.33 6.79 13.49
C PHE A 144 9.00 6.83 14.25
N GLY A 145 9.00 6.98 15.58
CA GLY A 145 7.79 6.99 16.39
C GLY A 145 6.78 8.06 15.96
N ASN A 146 7.27 9.24 15.55
CA ASN A 146 6.42 10.31 15.04
C ASN A 146 5.85 10.01 13.63
N LEU A 147 6.49 9.13 12.87
CA LEU A 147 6.12 8.78 11.50
C LEU A 147 5.21 7.56 11.40
N ALA A 148 5.19 6.72 12.45
CA ALA A 148 4.33 5.53 12.52
C ALA A 148 2.85 5.89 12.34
N ASP A 149 2.14 5.07 11.58
CA ASP A 149 0.70 5.17 11.37
C ASP A 149 0.16 3.80 10.95
N ASN A 150 -1.15 3.70 10.70
CA ASN A 150 -1.75 2.52 10.09
C ASN A 150 -1.30 2.41 8.63
N VAL A 151 -0.86 1.21 8.24
CA VAL A 151 -0.28 0.95 6.93
C VAL A 151 -1.03 -0.20 6.26
N ARG A 152 -1.48 0.03 5.02
CA ARG A 152 -2.25 -0.95 4.25
C ARG A 152 -1.46 -1.66 3.16
N ALA A 153 -0.26 -1.18 2.84
CA ALA A 153 0.61 -1.74 1.83
C ALA A 153 2.10 -1.43 2.11
N PRO A 154 3.04 -2.28 1.67
CA PRO A 154 4.48 -2.06 1.88
C PRO A 154 5.07 -0.93 1.02
N PHE A 155 4.31 -0.38 0.07
CA PHE A 155 4.79 0.62 -0.92
C PHE A 155 6.02 0.13 -1.73
N ASN A 156 6.16 -1.18 -1.87
CA ASN A 156 7.13 -1.86 -2.71
C ASN A 156 6.53 -3.21 -3.10
N GLU A 157 6.26 -3.38 -4.40
CA GLU A 157 5.61 -4.56 -4.96
C GLU A 157 6.44 -5.83 -4.76
N TYR A 158 7.77 -5.71 -4.89
CA TYR A 158 8.69 -6.84 -4.72
C TYR A 158 8.73 -7.31 -3.27
N LEU A 159 8.78 -6.37 -2.33
CA LEU A 159 8.74 -6.67 -0.90
C LEU A 159 7.38 -7.27 -0.51
N GLY A 160 6.28 -6.72 -1.04
CA GLY A 160 4.95 -7.29 -0.83
C GLY A 160 4.80 -8.70 -1.38
N PHE A 161 5.36 -8.97 -2.56
CA PHE A 161 5.36 -10.30 -3.17
C PHE A 161 6.22 -11.29 -2.36
N LEU A 162 7.38 -10.84 -1.87
CA LEU A 162 8.26 -11.63 -1.00
C LEU A 162 7.60 -11.96 0.34
N ILE A 163 6.86 -11.02 0.95
CA ILE A 163 6.09 -11.29 2.18
C ILE A 163 5.03 -12.35 1.93
N GLN A 164 4.34 -12.30 0.79
CA GLN A 164 3.22 -13.21 0.51
C GLN A 164 3.67 -14.62 0.12
N PHE A 165 4.70 -14.73 -0.73
CA PHE A 165 5.08 -15.99 -1.38
C PHE A 165 6.52 -16.42 -1.11
N GLY A 166 7.29 -15.63 -0.38
CA GLY A 166 8.69 -15.92 -0.07
C GLY A 166 9.58 -15.98 -1.31
N VAL A 167 10.80 -16.47 -1.10
CA VAL A 167 11.81 -16.65 -2.16
C VAL A 167 11.32 -17.64 -3.21
N THR A 168 10.53 -18.65 -2.83
CA THR A 168 9.97 -19.62 -3.79
C THR A 168 9.07 -18.95 -4.82
N GLY A 169 8.20 -18.02 -4.40
CA GLY A 169 7.40 -17.21 -5.32
C GLY A 169 8.26 -16.38 -6.26
N ILE A 170 9.31 -15.71 -5.75
CA ILE A 170 10.24 -14.91 -6.59
C ILE A 170 10.92 -15.78 -7.63
N LEU A 171 11.38 -16.97 -7.26
CA LEU A 171 12.03 -17.89 -8.20
C LEU A 171 11.07 -18.32 -9.31
N LEU A 172 9.84 -18.71 -8.96
CA LEU A 172 8.83 -19.08 -9.96
C LEU A 172 8.49 -17.92 -10.91
N LEU A 173 8.31 -16.72 -10.37
CA LEU A 173 8.08 -15.53 -11.17
C LEU A 173 9.28 -15.23 -12.09
N SER A 174 10.51 -15.33 -11.56
CA SER A 174 11.73 -15.07 -12.33
C SER A 174 11.90 -16.06 -13.48
N VAL A 175 11.60 -17.35 -13.25
CA VAL A 175 11.61 -18.38 -14.29
C VAL A 175 10.56 -18.08 -15.36
N LEU A 176 9.33 -17.72 -14.96
CA LEU A 176 8.26 -17.34 -15.89
C LEU A 176 8.65 -16.14 -16.76
N LEU A 177 9.19 -15.09 -16.14
CA LEU A 177 9.64 -13.89 -16.85
C LEU A 177 10.81 -14.21 -17.78
N PHE A 178 11.80 -15.01 -17.33
CA PHE A 178 12.93 -15.41 -18.16
C PHE A 178 12.48 -16.09 -19.46
N PHE A 179 11.61 -17.10 -19.37
CA PHE A 179 11.10 -17.78 -20.57
C PHE A 179 10.24 -16.87 -21.44
N THR A 180 9.52 -15.92 -20.84
CA THR A 180 8.68 -14.96 -21.58
C THR A 180 9.53 -13.94 -22.35
N PHE A 181 10.55 -13.37 -21.71
CA PHE A 181 11.40 -12.33 -22.31
C PHE A 181 12.48 -12.90 -23.22
N ARG A 182 12.92 -14.16 -23.06
CA ARG A 182 13.91 -14.78 -23.95
C ARG A 182 13.50 -14.71 -25.42
N LYS A 183 12.20 -14.87 -25.73
CA LYS A 183 11.66 -14.71 -27.10
C LYS A 183 11.72 -13.27 -27.62
N SER A 184 11.53 -12.28 -26.75
CA SER A 184 11.60 -10.85 -27.11
C SER A 184 13.00 -10.40 -27.53
N LEU A 185 14.03 -11.09 -27.05
CA LEU A 185 15.44 -10.84 -27.41
C LEU A 185 15.80 -11.41 -28.79
N ILE A 186 15.04 -12.39 -29.30
CA ILE A 186 15.33 -13.10 -30.55
C ILE A 186 14.62 -12.42 -31.74
N ILE A 187 13.35 -12.01 -31.56
CA ILE A 187 12.56 -11.35 -32.60
C ILE A 187 12.17 -9.95 -32.13
N ILE A 188 12.88 -8.96 -32.66
CA ILE A 188 12.76 -7.56 -32.26
C ILE A 188 11.75 -6.86 -33.18
N THR A 189 10.47 -6.94 -32.86
CA THR A 189 9.44 -6.07 -33.47
C THR A 189 9.21 -4.83 -32.62
N GLU A 190 8.75 -3.75 -33.24
CA GLU A 190 8.55 -2.47 -32.55
C GLU A 190 7.49 -2.58 -31.44
N ASP A 191 6.40 -3.30 -31.70
CA ASP A 191 5.33 -3.54 -30.71
C ASP A 191 5.85 -4.30 -29.48
N LYS A 192 6.72 -5.31 -29.69
CA LYS A 192 7.34 -6.08 -28.60
C LYS A 192 8.25 -5.20 -27.75
N GLN A 193 9.01 -4.31 -28.37
CA GLN A 193 9.86 -3.37 -27.64
C GLN A 193 9.04 -2.37 -26.82
N MET A 194 7.93 -1.84 -27.36
CA MET A 194 7.04 -0.96 -26.59
C MET A 194 6.43 -1.68 -25.39
N ALA A 195 6.06 -2.95 -25.56
CA ALA A 195 5.55 -3.78 -24.48
C ALA A 195 6.61 -4.02 -23.38
N VAL A 196 7.87 -4.29 -23.75
CA VAL A 196 8.97 -4.42 -22.79
C VAL A 196 9.21 -3.11 -22.03
N LEU A 197 9.21 -1.96 -22.71
CA LEU A 197 9.37 -0.65 -22.08
C LEU A 197 8.21 -0.32 -21.13
N SER A 198 6.98 -0.70 -21.50
CA SER A 198 5.79 -0.55 -20.66
C SER A 198 5.93 -1.36 -19.37
N LEU A 199 6.31 -2.64 -19.47
CA LEU A 199 6.54 -3.51 -18.32
C LEU A 199 7.70 -3.02 -17.44
N LEU A 200 8.78 -2.53 -18.05
CA LEU A 200 9.89 -1.91 -17.31
C LEU A 200 9.43 -0.68 -16.52
N GLY A 201 8.60 0.16 -17.14
CA GLY A 201 7.98 1.31 -16.48
C GLY A 201 7.13 0.92 -15.27
N ILE A 202 6.31 -0.13 -15.41
CA ILE A 202 5.52 -0.69 -14.30
C ILE A 202 6.44 -1.26 -13.22
N GLY A 203 7.51 -1.97 -13.59
CA GLY A 203 8.49 -2.53 -12.68
C GLY A 203 9.24 -1.48 -11.85
N ILE A 204 9.66 -0.38 -12.48
CA ILE A 204 10.30 0.76 -11.79
C ILE A 204 9.31 1.42 -10.83
N LEU A 205 8.05 1.62 -11.26
CA LEU A 205 7.00 2.16 -10.40
C LEU A 205 6.76 1.25 -9.17
N GLY A 206 6.83 -0.07 -9.37
CA GLY A 206 6.69 -1.08 -8.31
C GLY A 206 7.76 -1.03 -7.21
N LEU A 207 8.91 -0.40 -7.43
CA LEU A 207 9.93 -0.22 -6.37
C LEU A 207 9.45 0.72 -5.26
N PHE A 208 8.54 1.64 -5.59
CA PHE A 208 8.12 2.72 -4.72
C PHE A 208 6.61 2.83 -4.57
N SER A 209 5.85 1.87 -5.10
CA SER A 209 4.39 1.84 -5.12
C SER A 209 3.90 0.39 -5.27
N TYR A 210 2.58 0.22 -5.30
CA TYR A 210 1.91 -1.08 -5.45
C TYR A 210 1.03 -1.09 -6.72
N PRO A 211 1.60 -0.85 -7.92
CA PRO A 211 0.82 -0.72 -9.14
C PRO A 211 0.02 -1.98 -9.50
N LEU A 212 0.44 -3.18 -9.07
CA LEU A 212 -0.25 -4.42 -9.42
C LEU A 212 -1.52 -4.66 -8.59
N SER A 213 -1.76 -3.89 -7.52
CA SER A 213 -3.04 -3.92 -6.79
C SER A 213 -4.21 -3.35 -7.60
N TYR A 214 -3.95 -2.69 -8.72
CA TYR A 214 -4.98 -2.09 -9.57
C TYR A 214 -5.29 -2.99 -10.77
N ALA A 215 -6.55 -3.41 -10.91
CA ALA A 215 -7.01 -4.29 -11.99
C ALA A 215 -6.62 -3.80 -13.39
N VAL A 216 -6.68 -2.48 -13.63
CA VAL A 216 -6.31 -1.91 -14.93
C VAL A 216 -4.82 -2.12 -15.27
N VAL A 217 -3.94 -2.07 -14.26
CA VAL A 217 -2.52 -2.35 -14.47
C VAL A 217 -2.30 -3.83 -14.78
N LEU A 218 -3.04 -4.74 -14.14
CA LEU A 218 -2.98 -6.18 -14.46
C LEU A 218 -3.43 -6.46 -15.90
N ILE A 219 -4.47 -5.77 -16.38
CA ILE A 219 -4.90 -5.83 -17.79
C ILE A 219 -3.75 -5.34 -18.70
N MET A 220 -3.11 -4.21 -18.37
CA MET A 220 -1.98 -3.69 -19.14
C MET A 220 -0.80 -4.67 -19.16
N VAL A 221 -0.44 -5.26 -18.02
CA VAL A 221 0.61 -6.30 -17.94
C VAL A 221 0.26 -7.48 -18.84
N SER A 222 -0.99 -7.97 -18.77
CA SER A 222 -1.47 -9.09 -19.59
C SER A 222 -1.38 -8.80 -21.09
N LEU A 223 -1.81 -7.61 -21.52
CA LEU A 223 -1.72 -7.17 -22.92
C LEU A 223 -0.26 -7.07 -23.38
N ASN A 224 0.63 -6.51 -22.57
CA ASN A 224 2.05 -6.42 -22.89
C ASN A 224 2.71 -7.81 -23.01
N LEU A 225 2.39 -8.74 -22.11
CA LEU A 225 2.89 -10.11 -22.17
C LEU A 225 2.34 -10.86 -23.39
N PHE A 226 1.09 -10.62 -23.77
CA PHE A 226 0.52 -11.15 -25.01
C PHE A 226 1.28 -10.63 -26.25
N LEU A 227 1.55 -9.33 -26.33
CA LEU A 227 2.32 -8.74 -27.43
C LEU A 227 3.73 -9.34 -27.54
N ILE A 228 4.38 -9.59 -26.40
CA ILE A 228 5.71 -10.21 -26.32
C ILE A 228 5.68 -11.67 -26.83
N THR A 229 4.68 -12.43 -26.40
CA THR A 229 4.61 -13.89 -26.62
C THR A 229 3.97 -14.29 -27.94
N ARG A 230 3.21 -13.40 -28.59
CA ARG A 230 2.65 -13.62 -29.92
C ARG A 230 3.76 -14.01 -30.90
N SER A 231 3.63 -15.20 -31.51
CA SER A 231 4.50 -15.60 -32.61
C SER A 231 4.15 -14.77 -33.85
N GLN A 232 5.18 -14.36 -34.57
CA GLN A 232 5.07 -13.95 -35.96
C GLN A 232 5.85 -15.01 -36.75
N GLY A 233 5.17 -15.86 -37.52
CA GLY A 233 5.79 -16.93 -38.30
C GLY A 233 5.63 -18.37 -37.75
N GLN A 234 6.04 -19.35 -38.57
CA GLN A 234 5.92 -20.81 -38.36
C GLN A 234 6.95 -21.41 -37.37
N ASP A 235 7.63 -20.60 -36.56
CA ASP A 235 8.62 -21.12 -35.60
C ASP A 235 7.97 -21.61 -34.31
N ILE A 236 7.48 -22.85 -34.37
CA ILE A 236 7.14 -23.69 -33.22
C ILE A 236 8.45 -24.31 -32.69
N LEU A 237 9.39 -23.47 -32.23
CA LEU A 237 10.57 -23.98 -31.55
C LEU A 237 10.19 -24.50 -30.15
N LYS A 238 10.48 -25.79 -29.92
CA LYS A 238 10.32 -26.51 -28.65
C LYS A 238 11.07 -25.78 -27.53
N GLY A 239 10.39 -25.54 -26.40
CA GLY A 239 10.99 -24.92 -25.21
C GLY A 239 10.41 -23.56 -24.79
N THR A 240 9.23 -23.20 -25.29
CA THR A 240 8.56 -21.96 -24.86
C THR A 240 7.37 -22.26 -24.00
N VAL A 241 7.19 -21.52 -22.90
CA VAL A 241 5.95 -21.54 -22.12
C VAL A 241 4.83 -21.23 -23.11
N PRO A 242 3.91 -22.18 -23.36
CA PRO A 242 2.89 -21.98 -24.36
C PRO A 242 1.93 -20.89 -23.87
N VAL A 243 1.43 -20.07 -24.80
CA VAL A 243 0.55 -18.93 -24.47
C VAL A 243 -0.64 -19.37 -23.61
N TRP A 244 -1.14 -20.59 -23.81
CA TRP A 244 -2.22 -21.16 -22.99
C TRP A 244 -1.86 -21.30 -21.50
N LEU A 245 -0.58 -21.53 -21.14
CA LEU A 245 -0.15 -21.66 -19.74
C LEU A 245 -0.04 -20.29 -19.06
N LEU A 246 0.36 -19.26 -19.81
CA LEU A 246 0.25 -17.87 -19.34
C LEU A 246 -1.22 -17.45 -19.18
N LEU A 247 -2.07 -17.75 -20.17
CA LEU A 247 -3.50 -17.50 -20.07
C LEU A 247 -4.16 -18.27 -18.92
N ALA A 248 -3.72 -19.51 -18.63
CA ALA A 248 -4.22 -20.31 -17.53
C ALA A 248 -3.89 -19.72 -16.14
N ILE A 249 -2.84 -18.90 -16.02
CA ILE A 249 -2.50 -18.18 -14.78
C ILE A 249 -3.16 -16.79 -14.75
N PHE A 250 -3.09 -16.08 -15.87
CA PHE A 250 -3.56 -14.69 -15.97
C PHE A 250 -5.07 -14.57 -16.01
N LEU A 251 -5.81 -15.46 -16.68
CA LEU A 251 -7.27 -15.38 -16.75
C LEU A 251 -7.91 -15.58 -15.36
N PRO A 252 -7.50 -16.56 -14.53
CA PRO A 252 -7.96 -16.64 -13.15
C PRO A 252 -7.54 -15.44 -12.30
N ALA A 253 -6.32 -14.92 -12.48
CA ALA A 253 -5.87 -13.73 -11.74
C ALA A 253 -6.67 -12.48 -12.10
N VAL A 254 -6.97 -12.27 -13.38
CA VAL A 254 -7.82 -11.16 -13.86
C VAL A 254 -9.27 -11.36 -13.42
N TYR A 255 -9.79 -12.59 -13.50
CA TYR A 255 -11.13 -12.92 -13.01
C TYR A 255 -11.23 -12.65 -11.50
N TYR A 256 -10.30 -13.16 -10.71
CA TYR A 256 -10.22 -12.91 -9.27
C TYR A 256 -10.12 -11.42 -8.97
N ALA A 257 -9.22 -10.68 -9.62
CA ALA A 257 -9.09 -9.23 -9.44
C ALA A 257 -10.35 -8.47 -9.84
N SER A 258 -11.08 -8.94 -10.86
CA SER A 258 -12.35 -8.34 -11.30
C SER A 258 -13.46 -8.62 -10.31
N VAL A 259 -13.57 -9.86 -9.81
CA VAL A 259 -14.52 -10.24 -8.76
C VAL A 259 -14.24 -9.47 -7.48
N ASP A 260 -12.99 -9.41 -7.04
CA ASP A 260 -12.54 -8.61 -5.89
C ASP A 260 -12.87 -7.12 -6.07
N SER A 261 -12.60 -6.55 -7.25
CA SER A 261 -12.96 -5.17 -7.58
C SER A 261 -14.47 -4.95 -7.51
N MET A 262 -15.27 -5.88 -8.04
CA MET A 262 -16.74 -5.82 -7.95
C MET A 262 -17.23 -5.94 -6.51
N ARG A 263 -16.62 -6.81 -5.69
CA ARG A 263 -16.91 -6.93 -4.25
C ARG A 263 -16.61 -5.62 -3.53
N LYS A 264 -15.46 -4.99 -3.79
CA LYS A 264 -15.09 -3.69 -3.23
C LYS A 264 -16.07 -2.59 -3.65
N VAL A 265 -16.44 -2.50 -4.93
CA VAL A 265 -17.41 -1.50 -5.40
C VAL A 265 -18.80 -1.73 -4.79
N ARG A 266 -19.25 -2.99 -4.67
CA ARG A 266 -20.50 -3.31 -3.95
C ARG A 266 -20.39 -2.87 -2.49
N SER A 267 -19.26 -3.15 -1.86
CA SER A 267 -18.93 -2.72 -0.49
C SER A 267 -19.00 -1.23 -0.33
N GLU A 268 -18.28 -0.46 -1.13
CA GLU A 268 -18.32 0.99 -1.14
C GLU A 268 -19.73 1.55 -1.34
N LYS A 269 -20.56 0.95 -2.21
CA LYS A 269 -21.93 1.41 -2.46
C LYS A 269 -22.84 1.19 -1.26
N VAL A 270 -22.84 -0.03 -0.69
CA VAL A 270 -23.63 -0.35 0.51
C VAL A 270 -23.15 0.52 1.68
N TRP A 271 -21.83 0.60 1.85
CA TRP A 271 -21.13 1.37 2.86
C TRP A 271 -21.43 2.86 2.79
N SER A 272 -21.40 3.47 1.60
CA SER A 272 -21.70 4.89 1.40
C SER A 272 -23.12 5.24 1.83
N ARG A 273 -24.10 4.37 1.53
CA ARG A 273 -25.49 4.56 1.98
C ARG A 273 -25.61 4.49 3.49
N LEU A 274 -25.01 3.48 4.12
CA LEU A 274 -25.06 3.30 5.57
C LEU A 274 -24.36 4.44 6.32
N LYS A 275 -23.20 4.91 5.82
CA LYS A 275 -22.52 6.09 6.37
C LYS A 275 -23.38 7.34 6.30
N LYS A 276 -24.02 7.57 5.15
CA LYS A 276 -24.91 8.72 4.98
C LYS A 276 -26.10 8.63 5.94
N GLN A 277 -26.68 7.45 6.11
CA GLN A 277 -27.78 7.24 7.06
C GLN A 277 -27.32 7.47 8.51
N TYR A 278 -26.16 6.94 8.90
CA TYR A 278 -25.56 7.18 10.21
C TYR A 278 -25.33 8.67 10.49
N PHE A 279 -24.81 9.40 9.50
CA PHE A 279 -24.56 10.84 9.64
C PHE A 279 -25.86 11.64 9.86
N ILE A 280 -26.96 11.23 9.25
CA ILE A 280 -28.26 11.93 9.34
C ILE A 280 -29.04 11.54 10.59
N GLN A 281 -29.10 10.24 10.91
CA GLN A 281 -30.03 9.68 11.90
C GLN A 281 -29.35 9.21 13.19
N GLY A 282 -28.02 9.18 13.24
CA GLY A 282 -27.28 8.58 14.34
C GLY A 282 -27.42 7.05 14.37
N VAL A 283 -27.25 6.46 15.55
CA VAL A 283 -27.43 5.02 15.77
C VAL A 283 -28.92 4.73 15.98
N SER A 284 -29.50 3.90 15.12
CA SER A 284 -30.89 3.43 15.25
C SER A 284 -30.97 1.90 15.21
N GLU A 285 -32.01 1.33 15.82
CA GLU A 285 -32.28 -0.12 15.82
C GLU A 285 -32.42 -0.69 14.39
N GLN A 286 -33.05 0.07 13.50
CA GLN A 286 -33.18 -0.31 12.09
C GLN A 286 -31.81 -0.42 11.41
N MET A 287 -30.89 0.51 11.73
CA MET A 287 -29.54 0.49 11.19
C MET A 287 -28.75 -0.69 11.75
N LEU A 288 -28.80 -0.94 13.07
CA LEU A 288 -28.17 -2.11 13.68
C LEU A 288 -28.67 -3.42 13.07
N THR A 289 -29.98 -3.53 12.83
CA THR A 289 -30.59 -4.68 12.14
C THR A 289 -30.02 -4.83 10.74
N ARG A 290 -29.90 -3.75 9.97
CA ARG A 290 -29.34 -3.81 8.62
C ARG A 290 -27.87 -4.23 8.62
N TYR A 291 -27.06 -3.75 9.55
CA TYR A 291 -25.67 -4.20 9.70
C TYR A 291 -25.60 -5.68 10.07
N ARG A 292 -26.46 -6.13 11.00
CA ARG A 292 -26.55 -7.54 11.39
C ARG A 292 -26.94 -8.43 10.21
N ASP A 293 -27.93 -8.03 9.42
CA ASP A 293 -28.37 -8.81 8.25
C ASP A 293 -27.27 -8.87 7.18
N LEU A 294 -26.56 -7.76 6.95
CA LEU A 294 -25.40 -7.75 6.06
C LEU A 294 -24.31 -8.69 6.54
N TYR A 295 -24.04 -8.71 7.85
CA TYR A 295 -23.00 -9.53 8.45
C TYR A 295 -23.37 -11.03 8.47
N LEU A 296 -24.56 -11.39 8.96
CA LEU A 296 -24.95 -12.78 9.20
C LEU A 296 -25.61 -13.45 7.98
N ILE A 297 -26.43 -12.70 7.20
CA ILE A 297 -27.22 -13.26 6.11
C ILE A 297 -26.51 -13.07 4.77
N GLU A 298 -26.09 -11.84 4.47
CA GLU A 298 -25.37 -11.54 3.23
C GLU A 298 -23.87 -11.90 3.31
N GLN A 299 -23.39 -12.36 4.48
CA GLN A 299 -22.00 -12.77 4.76
C GLN A 299 -20.98 -11.74 4.29
N PHE A 300 -21.25 -10.48 4.60
CA PHE A 300 -20.40 -9.38 4.21
C PHE A 300 -19.16 -9.31 5.08
N ASP A 301 -18.01 -9.58 4.48
CA ASP A 301 -16.73 -9.80 5.15
C ASP A 301 -15.70 -8.70 4.90
N ASP A 302 -16.08 -7.57 4.28
CA ASP A 302 -15.15 -6.48 4.01
C ASP A 302 -14.56 -5.90 5.34
N PRO A 303 -13.24 -5.74 5.46
CA PRO A 303 -12.61 -5.33 6.72
C PRO A 303 -13.03 -3.92 7.18
N GLU A 304 -13.28 -2.98 6.24
CA GLU A 304 -13.78 -1.67 6.64
C GLU A 304 -15.21 -1.77 7.16
N PHE A 305 -16.07 -2.56 6.50
CA PHE A 305 -17.41 -2.83 7.00
C PHE A 305 -17.39 -3.44 8.41
N LEU A 306 -16.56 -4.47 8.63
CA LEU A 306 -16.46 -5.16 9.93
C LEU A 306 -16.00 -4.21 11.05
N TYR A 307 -14.94 -3.42 10.80
CA TYR A 307 -14.50 -2.40 11.76
C TYR A 307 -15.62 -1.42 12.12
N ASN A 308 -16.34 -0.91 11.12
CA ASN A 308 -17.39 0.06 11.35
C ASN A 308 -18.62 -0.55 12.03
N TYR A 309 -18.97 -1.79 11.71
CA TYR A 309 -20.03 -2.50 12.43
C TYR A 309 -19.65 -2.67 13.90
N GLY A 310 -18.41 -3.09 14.17
CA GLY A 310 -17.85 -3.10 15.53
C GLY A 310 -17.95 -1.74 16.21
N ALA A 311 -17.61 -0.65 15.53
CA ALA A 311 -17.66 0.71 16.09
C ALA A 311 -19.09 1.16 16.41
N ILE A 312 -20.06 0.79 15.58
CA ILE A 312 -21.47 1.08 15.83
C ILE A 312 -21.99 0.27 17.03
N LEU A 313 -21.66 -1.02 17.10
CA LEU A 313 -22.01 -1.87 18.25
C LEU A 313 -21.41 -1.33 19.56
N ASN A 314 -20.15 -0.87 19.54
CA ASN A 314 -19.50 -0.22 20.66
C ASN A 314 -20.28 1.03 21.11
N LYS A 315 -20.67 1.90 20.17
CA LYS A 315 -21.47 3.10 20.48
C LYS A 315 -22.86 2.77 21.04
N SER A 316 -23.43 1.62 20.66
CA SER A 316 -24.69 1.10 21.20
C SER A 316 -24.54 0.39 22.56
N GLY A 317 -23.34 0.30 23.12
CA GLY A 317 -23.07 -0.44 24.37
C GLY A 317 -23.01 -1.97 24.20
N GLN A 318 -23.06 -2.48 22.98
CA GLN A 318 -23.02 -3.92 22.67
C GLN A 318 -21.56 -4.41 22.54
N TYR A 319 -20.77 -4.21 23.61
CA TYR A 319 -19.32 -4.40 23.59
C TYR A 319 -18.87 -5.83 23.27
N GLN A 320 -19.56 -6.85 23.80
CA GLN A 320 -19.22 -8.25 23.53
C GLN A 320 -19.45 -8.64 22.07
N GLN A 321 -20.56 -8.19 21.47
CA GLN A 321 -20.84 -8.41 20.03
C GLN A 321 -19.86 -7.62 19.16
N SER A 322 -19.53 -6.39 19.56
CA SER A 322 -18.49 -5.60 18.89
C SER A 322 -17.17 -6.38 18.82
N ASN A 323 -16.71 -6.97 19.93
CA ASN A 323 -15.50 -7.78 19.96
C ASN A 323 -15.59 -9.06 19.13
N GLN A 324 -16.78 -9.67 18.97
CA GLN A 324 -16.95 -10.80 18.05
C GLN A 324 -16.67 -10.37 16.60
N VAL A 325 -17.31 -9.28 16.15
CA VAL A 325 -17.13 -8.74 14.79
C VAL A 325 -15.69 -8.27 14.55
N LEU A 326 -15.06 -7.64 15.55
CA LEU A 326 -13.69 -7.16 15.43
C LEU A 326 -12.66 -8.28 15.33
N ARG A 327 -12.90 -9.46 15.94
CA ARG A 327 -12.03 -10.63 15.73
C ARG A 327 -12.07 -11.14 14.30
N ASP A 328 -13.22 -11.05 13.63
CA ASP A 328 -13.30 -11.38 12.21
C ASP A 328 -12.65 -10.29 11.34
N CYS A 329 -12.69 -9.03 11.78
CA CYS A 329 -11.94 -7.94 11.15
C CYS A 329 -10.42 -8.19 11.22
N GLU A 330 -9.87 -8.56 12.39
CA GLU A 330 -8.43 -8.80 12.62
C GLU A 330 -7.81 -9.81 11.65
N ARG A 331 -8.59 -10.80 11.19
CA ARG A 331 -8.14 -11.81 10.22
C ARG A 331 -7.78 -11.21 8.85
N GLN A 332 -8.28 -10.02 8.55
CA GLN A 332 -8.08 -9.33 7.27
C GLN A 332 -7.40 -7.96 7.45
N LEU A 333 -7.69 -7.25 8.53
CA LEU A 333 -7.14 -5.95 8.88
C LEU A 333 -6.97 -5.88 10.40
N ASN A 334 -5.73 -5.84 10.85
CA ASN A 334 -5.42 -5.64 12.26
C ASN A 334 -4.54 -4.39 12.41
N ASP A 335 -5.16 -3.26 12.71
CA ASP A 335 -4.48 -1.99 12.84
C ASP A 335 -4.71 -1.33 14.20
N CYS A 336 -4.08 -0.18 14.42
CA CYS A 336 -4.18 0.52 15.70
C CYS A 336 -5.62 0.88 16.06
N ASP A 337 -6.48 1.15 15.07
CA ASP A 337 -7.86 1.56 15.33
C ASP A 337 -8.72 0.37 15.75
N VAL A 338 -8.52 -0.79 15.13
CA VAL A 338 -9.15 -2.06 15.56
C VAL A 338 -8.80 -2.37 17.02
N GLN A 339 -7.51 -2.28 17.37
CA GLN A 339 -7.04 -2.56 18.73
C GLN A 339 -7.51 -1.53 19.76
N VAL A 340 -7.56 -0.24 19.41
CA VAL A 340 -8.14 0.81 20.28
C VAL A 340 -9.61 0.53 20.59
N LEU A 341 -10.38 0.10 19.58
CA LEU A 341 -11.80 -0.17 19.75
C LEU A 341 -12.04 -1.43 20.60
N GLN A 342 -11.25 -2.49 20.40
CA GLN A 342 -11.30 -3.67 21.27
C GLN A 342 -10.91 -3.34 22.72
N ALA A 343 -9.88 -2.49 22.92
CA ALA A 343 -9.49 -2.05 24.25
C ALA A 343 -10.65 -1.33 24.97
N ASP A 344 -11.37 -0.46 24.26
CA ASP A 344 -12.55 0.21 24.79
C ASP A 344 -13.68 -0.77 25.12
N ASN A 345 -13.96 -1.71 24.23
CA ASN A 345 -14.96 -2.75 24.47
C ASN A 345 -14.64 -3.58 25.72
N TYR A 346 -13.41 -4.09 25.83
CA TYR A 346 -13.01 -4.90 26.99
C TYR A 346 -13.03 -4.09 28.29
N TYR A 347 -12.62 -2.82 28.24
CA TYR A 347 -12.69 -1.92 29.40
C TYR A 347 -14.13 -1.76 29.90
N ASN A 348 -15.10 -1.56 29.01
CA ASN A 348 -16.51 -1.40 29.38
C ASN A 348 -17.18 -2.72 29.82
N VAL A 349 -16.67 -3.87 29.37
CA VAL A 349 -17.09 -5.19 29.87
C VAL A 349 -16.49 -5.50 31.26
N GLY A 350 -15.44 -4.78 31.67
CA GLY A 350 -14.71 -5.01 32.92
C GLY A 350 -13.53 -5.99 32.80
N ASP A 351 -13.21 -6.46 31.60
CA ASP A 351 -12.01 -7.27 31.34
C ASP A 351 -10.79 -6.36 31.14
N TYR A 352 -10.27 -5.85 32.26
CA TYR A 352 -9.15 -4.90 32.24
C TYR A 352 -7.84 -5.54 31.76
N ILE A 353 -7.71 -6.87 31.81
CA ILE A 353 -6.53 -7.58 31.34
C ILE A 353 -6.48 -7.51 29.82
N GLN A 354 -7.57 -7.90 29.13
CA GLN A 354 -7.65 -7.81 27.67
C GLN A 354 -7.63 -6.36 27.20
N ALA A 355 -8.30 -5.45 27.92
CA ALA A 355 -8.27 -4.01 27.61
C ALA A 355 -6.85 -3.47 27.60
N GLU A 356 -6.04 -3.83 28.61
CA GLU A 356 -4.65 -3.40 28.69
C GLU A 356 -3.79 -4.00 27.57
N GLN A 357 -3.98 -5.28 27.23
CA GLN A 357 -3.26 -5.93 26.14
C GLN A 357 -3.49 -5.22 24.80
N CYS A 358 -4.76 -4.98 24.45
CA CYS A 358 -5.13 -4.27 23.22
C CYS A 358 -4.60 -2.82 23.22
N ALA A 359 -4.75 -2.07 24.32
CA ALA A 359 -4.29 -0.68 24.39
C ALA A 359 -2.76 -0.58 24.32
N ARG A 360 -2.02 -1.50 24.97
CA ARG A 360 -0.55 -1.58 24.85
C ARG A 360 -0.14 -1.91 23.43
N LEU A 361 -0.78 -2.90 22.81
CA LEU A 361 -0.50 -3.26 21.42
C LEU A 361 -0.74 -2.07 20.48
N ALA A 362 -1.89 -1.41 20.59
CA ALA A 362 -2.21 -0.19 19.83
C ALA A 362 -1.19 0.93 20.05
N SER A 363 -0.78 1.17 21.30
CA SER A 363 0.23 2.19 21.61
C SER A 363 1.58 1.91 20.95
N ARG A 364 1.95 0.64 20.78
CA ARG A 364 3.19 0.22 20.12
C ARG A 364 3.05 0.20 18.60
N MET A 365 1.87 -0.13 18.09
CA MET A 365 1.54 -0.02 16.66
C MET A 365 1.73 1.41 16.18
N CYS A 366 1.21 2.40 16.92
CA CYS A 366 1.30 3.82 16.57
C CYS A 366 1.70 4.68 17.79
N PRO A 367 3.00 4.77 18.12
CA PRO A 367 3.48 5.47 19.32
C PRO A 367 3.19 6.97 19.35
N ASN A 368 2.83 7.58 18.23
CA ASN A 368 2.44 8.98 18.14
C ASN A 368 0.97 9.25 18.48
N ARG A 369 0.12 8.23 18.59
CA ARG A 369 -1.32 8.39 18.87
C ARG A 369 -1.56 8.53 20.38
N PHE A 370 -2.39 9.51 20.75
CA PHE A 370 -2.72 9.81 22.14
C PHE A 370 -3.78 8.85 22.70
N THR A 371 -4.73 8.40 21.87
CA THR A 371 -5.87 7.58 22.30
C THR A 371 -5.47 6.27 22.99
N PRO A 372 -4.57 5.43 22.44
CA PRO A 372 -4.14 4.20 23.13
C PRO A 372 -3.50 4.48 24.49
N LEU A 373 -2.68 5.53 24.59
CA LEU A 373 -2.00 5.90 25.84
C LEU A 373 -3.01 6.39 26.88
N TYR A 374 -3.99 7.19 26.46
CA TYR A 374 -5.07 7.64 27.33
C TYR A 374 -5.94 6.47 27.84
N GLN A 375 -6.24 5.48 26.99
CA GLN A 375 -6.92 4.26 27.42
C GLN A 375 -6.13 3.51 28.50
N LEU A 376 -4.80 3.44 28.38
CA LEU A 376 -3.94 2.85 29.43
C LEU A 376 -4.03 3.61 30.75
N VAL A 377 -4.08 4.95 30.73
CA VAL A 377 -4.29 5.76 31.95
C VAL A 377 -5.61 5.39 32.62
N LEU A 378 -6.71 5.31 31.86
CA LEU A 378 -8.03 4.93 32.39
C LEU A 378 -8.01 3.52 32.98
N ILE A 379 -7.36 2.56 32.31
CA ILE A 379 -7.22 1.19 32.80
C ILE A 379 -6.39 1.16 34.09
N TYR A 380 -5.29 1.89 34.16
CA TYR A 380 -4.46 1.96 35.37
C TYR A 380 -5.19 2.58 36.54
N ASP A 381 -5.94 3.65 36.31
CA ASP A 381 -6.78 4.26 37.34
C ASP A 381 -7.84 3.28 37.87
N LYS A 382 -8.61 2.64 36.97
CA LYS A 382 -9.63 1.65 37.36
C LYS A 382 -9.09 0.43 38.08
N THR A 383 -7.85 0.04 37.81
CA THR A 383 -7.21 -1.11 38.44
C THR A 383 -6.40 -0.74 39.69
N GLY A 384 -6.52 0.50 40.20
CA GLY A 384 -5.84 0.96 41.41
C GLY A 384 -4.34 1.22 41.24
N ARG A 385 -3.81 1.19 40.01
CA ARG A 385 -2.41 1.44 39.67
C ARG A 385 -2.15 2.94 39.45
N ARG A 386 -2.58 3.76 40.41
CA ARG A 386 -2.59 5.22 40.32
C ARG A 386 -1.23 5.85 40.00
N VAL A 387 -0.14 5.36 40.61
CA VAL A 387 1.22 5.86 40.33
C VAL A 387 1.57 5.73 38.83
N LYS A 388 1.23 4.60 38.22
CA LYS A 388 1.46 4.38 36.77
C LYS A 388 0.57 5.27 35.92
N ALA A 389 -0.68 5.49 36.34
CA ALA A 389 -1.62 6.38 35.65
C ALA A 389 -1.10 7.83 35.62
N LEU A 390 -0.62 8.35 36.76
CA LEU A 390 -0.03 9.69 36.87
C LEU A 390 1.25 9.84 36.04
N GLN A 391 2.19 8.90 36.16
CA GLN A 391 3.43 8.91 35.37
C GLN A 391 3.17 8.92 33.87
N LEU A 392 2.23 8.09 33.40
CA LEU A 392 1.87 8.04 31.99
C LEU A 392 1.13 9.31 31.55
N SER A 393 0.31 9.90 32.42
CA SER A 393 -0.37 11.17 32.13
C SER A 393 0.64 12.30 31.87
N ASP A 394 1.67 12.42 32.71
CA ASP A 394 2.76 13.37 32.51
C ASP A 394 3.53 13.14 31.21
N GLU A 395 3.80 11.87 30.87
CA GLU A 395 4.47 11.51 29.63
C GLU A 395 3.66 11.94 28.41
N ILE A 396 2.34 11.71 28.43
CA ILE A 396 1.43 12.10 27.33
C ILE A 396 1.41 13.63 27.17
N LEU A 397 1.36 14.40 28.26
CA LEU A 397 1.30 15.87 28.21
C LEU A 397 2.58 16.50 27.66
N ARG A 398 3.74 15.87 27.85
CA ARG A 398 5.02 16.32 27.28
C ARG A 398 5.20 15.96 25.80
N LYS A 399 4.33 15.10 25.27
CA LYS A 399 4.44 14.60 23.90
C LYS A 399 4.03 15.67 22.88
N PRO A 400 4.80 15.87 21.80
CA PRO A 400 4.42 16.82 20.76
C PRO A 400 3.18 16.34 19.97
N MET A 401 2.24 17.26 19.75
CA MET A 401 1.07 17.01 18.89
C MET A 401 1.45 17.09 17.41
N LYS A 402 1.48 15.94 16.72
CA LYS A 402 1.75 15.87 15.27
C LYS A 402 0.65 16.52 14.43
N VAL A 403 -0.62 16.29 14.81
CA VAL A 403 -1.80 16.82 14.12
C VAL A 403 -2.66 17.52 15.15
N ARG A 404 -3.03 18.78 14.88
CA ARG A 404 -4.01 19.49 15.69
C ARG A 404 -5.37 18.82 15.49
N ASN A 405 -5.86 18.15 16.52
CA ASN A 405 -7.10 17.39 16.49
C ASN A 405 -7.87 17.65 17.79
N THR A 406 -9.16 17.98 17.65
CA THR A 406 -10.09 18.20 18.76
C THR A 406 -10.07 17.05 19.77
N GLU A 407 -9.93 15.81 19.31
CA GLU A 407 -9.90 14.64 20.21
C GLU A 407 -8.64 14.63 21.08
N VAL A 408 -7.49 15.00 20.51
CA VAL A 408 -6.24 15.13 21.26
C VAL A 408 -6.34 16.24 22.31
N TYR A 409 -6.96 17.37 21.97
CA TYR A 409 -7.21 18.45 22.94
C TYR A 409 -8.12 17.99 24.10
N LYS A 410 -9.18 17.23 23.81
CA LYS A 410 -10.03 16.66 24.86
C LYS A 410 -9.26 15.72 25.77
N ILE A 411 -8.39 14.86 25.22
CA ILE A 411 -7.52 13.98 26.01
C ILE A 411 -6.62 14.81 26.93
N ILE A 412 -5.95 15.83 26.41
CA ILE A 412 -5.07 16.72 27.19
C ILE A 412 -5.84 17.38 28.35
N LEU A 413 -7.04 17.92 28.09
CA LEU A 413 -7.87 18.53 29.13
C LEU A 413 -8.26 17.53 30.22
N LYS A 414 -8.65 16.30 29.83
CA LYS A 414 -9.01 15.25 30.78
C LYS A 414 -7.81 14.80 31.63
N LEU A 415 -6.62 14.70 31.02
CA LEU A 415 -5.39 14.35 31.73
C LEU A 415 -4.97 15.44 32.73
N ASN A 416 -5.06 16.72 32.35
CA ASN A 416 -4.78 17.82 33.28
C ASN A 416 -5.74 17.80 34.49
N ALA A 417 -7.04 17.61 34.24
CA ALA A 417 -8.02 17.48 35.32
C ALA A 417 -7.77 16.24 36.19
N PHE A 418 -7.36 15.12 35.58
CA PHE A 418 -7.01 13.90 36.30
C PHE A 418 -5.81 14.09 37.23
N ILE A 419 -4.74 14.76 36.77
CA ILE A 419 -3.57 15.05 37.60
C ILE A 419 -3.97 15.97 38.77
N GLN A 420 -4.70 17.07 38.52
CA GLN A 420 -5.12 18.01 39.56
C GLN A 420 -6.00 17.39 40.66
N GLN A 421 -6.81 16.39 40.32
CA GLN A 421 -7.65 15.68 41.29
C GLN A 421 -6.87 14.65 42.12
N ASN A 422 -5.65 14.32 41.68
CA ASN A 422 -4.88 13.20 42.21
C ASN A 422 -3.47 13.58 42.72
N GLU A 423 -3.08 14.85 42.59
CA GLU A 423 -2.10 15.54 43.45
C GLU A 423 -2.72 15.83 44.83
#